data_AF-A0A7G1P9F4-F1
#
_entry.id   AF-A0A7G1P9F4-F1
#
_cell.length_a   1.000
_cell.length_b   1.000
_cell.length_c   1.000
_cell.angle_alpha   90.00
_cell.angle_beta   90.00
_cell.angle_gamma   90.00
#
_symmetry.space_group_name_H-M   'P 1'
#
loop_
_entity.id
_entity.type
_entity.pdbx_description
1 polymer ?
#
loop_
_entity_poly.entity_id
_entity_poly.type
_entity_poly.pdbx_seq_one_letter_code
_entity_poly.pdbx_strand_id
1 'polypeptide(L)'
;MTLRLEYDLVLAPASHVDRIVATVRTGLLAHRTDSRAEVDMTYRTNPTQDGLVLSLSVDLELGFFGMAERGAAGLVTLLGGTSFRDPAIRSVTLSAFGFLGTDPLFPGPVRGAGILDGSAGPAPWLSVPVPKTAARQSWDEVSRTLVQAGVQVITDLSLNVNDHELTTRAAAVAEEATAGRPVALFFNATSRLDYAVRLVERIATTLQPQVPNITVGIRMCPLAMGFSVLEYLRTWNVPIFAYTLTSYPSGRTFWSQAAYASMIHAMGGDVVNIGLLSVPALHSGTLYEAMLPLLSRRNARRASLPALTGGVEPRVAYQYAAAVSDPVLLHTMTPVFRGGLERRSIRKRVRAIREAVEAGRRSLDIDRLFAERNSSVRNWQELEEEG
;
A
#
# COMPACT_ATOMS: atom_id res chain seq x y z
N MET A 1 -12.43 5.97 -23.24
CA MET A 1 -12.23 6.27 -21.80
C MET A 1 -10.92 7.00 -21.72
N THR A 2 -10.85 8.10 -20.99
CA THR A 2 -9.61 8.86 -20.87
C THR A 2 -8.80 8.44 -19.64
N LEU A 3 -7.56 8.02 -19.84
CA LEU A 3 -6.56 7.86 -18.79
C LEU A 3 -5.73 9.16 -18.71
N ARG A 4 -5.73 9.79 -17.54
CA ARG A 4 -4.93 10.98 -17.21
C ARG A 4 -3.59 10.55 -16.62
N LEU A 5 -2.50 11.01 -17.23
CA LEU A 5 -1.14 10.78 -16.78
C LEU A 5 -0.39 12.10 -16.64
N GLU A 6 0.38 12.23 -15.56
CA GLU A 6 1.24 13.39 -15.37
C GLU A 6 2.69 12.93 -15.17
N TYR A 7 3.60 13.53 -15.92
CA TYR A 7 5.02 13.19 -15.89
C TYR A 7 5.87 14.41 -15.60
N ASP A 8 6.87 14.26 -14.73
CA ASP A 8 7.93 15.24 -14.55
C ASP A 8 9.24 14.71 -15.12
N LEU A 9 9.77 15.41 -16.12
CA LEU A 9 11.00 15.06 -16.82
C LEU A 9 12.10 16.04 -16.45
N VAL A 10 13.28 15.52 -16.11
CA VAL A 10 14.50 16.33 -15.95
C VAL A 10 15.28 16.25 -17.24
N LEU A 11 15.51 17.40 -17.87
CA LEU A 11 16.16 17.50 -19.17
C LEU A 11 17.61 17.99 -19.06
N ALA A 12 18.43 17.64 -20.05
CA ALA A 12 19.78 18.18 -20.18
C ALA A 12 19.77 19.70 -20.48
N PRO A 13 20.78 20.46 -20.05
CA PRO A 13 20.97 21.85 -20.45
C PRO A 13 20.96 21.98 -21.98
N ALA A 14 20.24 22.97 -22.52
CA ALA A 14 20.03 23.19 -23.97
C ALA A 14 19.09 22.21 -24.71
N SER A 15 18.23 21.50 -23.99
CA SER A 15 17.21 20.63 -24.61
C SER A 15 16.15 21.43 -25.39
N HIS A 16 15.80 20.97 -26.61
CA HIS A 16 14.69 21.50 -27.39
C HIS A 16 13.36 20.87 -26.94
N VAL A 17 12.57 21.63 -26.18
CA VAL A 17 11.33 21.13 -25.55
C VAL A 17 10.35 20.56 -26.56
N ASP A 18 10.05 21.28 -27.65
CA ASP A 18 9.07 20.82 -28.65
C ASP A 18 9.48 19.51 -29.31
N ARG A 19 10.79 19.31 -29.54
CA ARG A 19 11.32 18.05 -30.07
C ARG A 19 11.05 16.90 -29.08
N ILE A 20 11.33 17.12 -27.80
CA ILE A 20 11.14 16.12 -26.75
C ILE A 20 9.65 15.78 -26.61
N VAL A 21 8.78 16.79 -26.58
CA VAL A 21 7.32 16.61 -26.54
C VAL A 21 6.84 15.80 -27.73
N ALA A 22 7.32 16.10 -28.94
CA ALA A 22 7.00 15.32 -30.14
C ALA A 22 7.48 13.87 -30.03
N THR A 23 8.72 13.63 -29.58
CA THR A 23 9.27 12.28 -29.38
C THR A 23 8.45 11.48 -28.37
N VAL A 24 8.11 12.08 -27.22
CA VAL A 24 7.29 11.41 -26.20
C VAL A 24 5.90 11.11 -26.74
N ARG A 25 5.25 12.06 -27.43
CA ARG A 25 3.95 11.87 -28.07
C ARG A 25 3.98 10.72 -29.08
N THR A 26 4.98 10.69 -29.97
CA THR A 26 5.15 9.61 -30.94
C THR A 26 5.37 8.26 -30.25
N GLY A 27 6.18 8.22 -29.19
CA GLY A 27 6.40 7.00 -28.42
C GLY A 27 5.13 6.47 -27.78
N LEU A 28 4.35 7.33 -27.12
CA LEU A 28 3.07 6.95 -26.51
C LEU A 28 2.06 6.46 -27.56
N LEU A 29 1.98 7.16 -28.71
CA LEU A 29 1.17 6.73 -29.84
C LEU A 29 1.64 5.41 -30.45
N ALA A 30 2.92 5.06 -30.40
CA ALA A 30 3.41 3.79 -30.91
C ALA A 30 2.95 2.59 -30.05
N HIS A 31 2.65 2.83 -28.78
CA HIS A 31 2.12 1.81 -27.86
C HIS A 31 0.59 1.77 -27.84
N ARG A 32 -0.08 2.62 -28.63
CA ARG A 32 -1.54 2.55 -28.78
C ARG A 32 -1.92 1.25 -29.48
N THR A 33 -2.92 0.59 -28.93
CA THR A 33 -3.52 -0.61 -29.51
C THR A 33 -4.65 -0.28 -30.47
N ASP A 34 -5.20 0.94 -30.39
CA ASP A 34 -6.20 1.47 -31.32
C ASP A 34 -5.60 2.62 -32.14
N SER A 35 -5.56 2.45 -33.46
CA SER A 35 -5.12 3.49 -34.41
C SER A 35 -5.93 4.79 -34.35
N ARG A 36 -7.12 4.75 -33.75
CA ARG A 36 -8.01 5.89 -33.51
C ARG A 36 -7.87 6.51 -32.12
N ALA A 37 -7.06 5.92 -31.24
CA ALA A 37 -6.77 6.52 -29.94
C ALA A 37 -6.11 7.89 -30.15
N GLU A 38 -6.78 8.93 -29.64
CA GLU A 38 -6.25 10.29 -29.57
C GLU A 38 -5.42 10.45 -28.30
N VAL A 39 -4.35 11.22 -28.43
CA VAL A 39 -3.48 11.61 -27.32
C VAL A 39 -3.51 13.12 -27.27
N ASP A 40 -4.23 13.66 -26.29
CA ASP A 40 -4.07 15.07 -25.94
C ASP A 40 -2.90 15.20 -24.96
N MET A 41 -2.04 16.17 -25.22
CA MET A 41 -0.84 16.38 -24.43
C MET A 41 -0.55 17.86 -24.34
N THR A 42 -0.56 18.35 -23.11
CA THR A 42 -0.14 19.71 -22.74
C THR A 42 1.13 19.64 -21.91
N TYR A 43 1.90 20.73 -21.90
CA TYR A 43 3.15 20.76 -21.15
C TYR A 43 3.41 22.12 -20.50
N ARG A 44 4.22 22.09 -19.44
CA ARG A 44 4.76 23.28 -18.76
C ARG A 44 6.24 23.08 -18.51
N THR A 45 6.99 24.17 -18.49
CA THR A 45 8.42 24.16 -18.22
C THR A 45 8.75 24.98 -16.99
N ASN A 46 9.74 24.53 -16.23
CA ASN A 46 10.28 25.25 -15.10
C ASN A 46 11.82 25.19 -15.12
N PRO A 47 12.52 26.33 -15.31
CA PRO A 47 13.98 26.36 -15.26
C PRO A 47 14.48 26.14 -13.82
N THR A 48 15.46 25.28 -13.65
CA THR A 48 16.14 25.02 -12.37
C THR A 48 17.65 25.26 -12.52
N GLN A 49 18.36 25.35 -11.39
CA GLN A 49 19.82 25.55 -11.40
C GLN A 49 20.57 24.39 -12.11
N ASP A 50 19.98 23.18 -12.11
CA ASP A 50 20.59 21.97 -12.67
C ASP A 50 20.05 21.55 -14.05
N GLY A 51 19.10 22.31 -14.62
CA GLY A 51 18.53 22.02 -15.94
C GLY A 51 17.12 22.59 -16.16
N LEU A 52 16.35 21.91 -17.01
CA LEU A 52 14.96 22.26 -17.31
C LEU A 52 14.05 21.12 -16.85
N VAL A 53 13.05 21.43 -16.03
CA VAL A 53 11.97 20.51 -15.69
C VAL A 53 10.84 20.70 -16.69
N LEU A 54 10.39 19.61 -17.30
CA LEU A 54 9.26 19.56 -18.21
C LEU A 54 8.17 18.71 -17.57
N SER A 55 7.05 19.35 -17.23
CA SER A 55 5.86 18.65 -16.73
C SER A 55 4.90 18.41 -17.90
N LEU A 56 4.62 17.14 -18.18
CA LEU A 56 3.68 16.70 -19.22
C LEU A 56 2.37 16.28 -18.57
N SER A 57 1.28 16.68 -19.20
CA SER A 57 -0.09 16.28 -18.89
C SER A 57 -0.64 15.57 -20.10
N VAL A 58 -0.95 14.28 -19.96
CA VAL A 58 -1.34 13.42 -21.08
C VAL A 58 -2.71 12.82 -20.80
N ASP A 59 -3.64 13.04 -21.72
CA ASP A 59 -4.94 12.40 -21.76
C ASP A 59 -4.93 11.37 -22.89
N LEU A 60 -5.04 10.10 -22.50
CA LEU A 60 -5.02 8.95 -23.42
C LEU A 60 -6.42 8.37 -23.54
N GLU A 61 -7.03 8.44 -24.73
CA GLU A 61 -8.24 7.68 -25.00
C GLU A 61 -7.90 6.20 -25.19
N LEU A 62 -8.28 5.38 -24.20
CA LEU A 62 -8.16 3.94 -24.25
C LEU A 62 -9.43 3.33 -24.84
N GLY A 63 -9.26 2.58 -25.93
CA GLY A 63 -10.26 1.68 -26.48
C GLY A 63 -10.32 0.37 -25.69
N PHE A 64 -11.45 -0.36 -25.77
CA PHE A 64 -11.70 -1.59 -25.02
C PHE A 64 -10.66 -2.71 -25.24
N PHE A 65 -10.07 -2.76 -26.43
CA PHE A 65 -9.30 -3.91 -26.89
C PHE A 65 -7.83 -3.92 -26.42
N GLY A 66 -7.29 -2.78 -25.97
CA GLY A 66 -5.87 -2.71 -25.54
C GLY A 66 -5.60 -3.18 -24.12
N MET A 67 -6.55 -2.92 -23.23
CA MET A 67 -6.44 -3.20 -21.80
C MET A 67 -7.07 -4.53 -21.41
N ALA A 68 -8.13 -4.96 -22.10
CA ALA A 68 -8.69 -6.30 -21.92
C ALA A 68 -7.74 -7.42 -22.38
N GLU A 69 -6.89 -7.17 -23.39
CA GLU A 69 -5.95 -8.17 -23.91
C GLU A 69 -4.57 -8.13 -23.25
N ARG A 70 -4.11 -6.97 -22.76
CA ARG A 70 -2.76 -6.81 -22.17
C ARG A 70 -2.76 -6.54 -20.67
N GLY A 71 -3.92 -6.24 -20.07
CA GLY A 71 -4.07 -5.95 -18.65
C GLY A 71 -3.08 -4.90 -18.13
N ALA A 72 -2.65 -5.05 -16.89
CA ALA A 72 -1.69 -4.17 -16.23
C ALA A 72 -0.30 -4.12 -16.90
N ALA A 73 0.12 -5.13 -17.66
CA ALA A 73 1.37 -5.09 -18.42
C ALA A 73 1.29 -4.15 -19.62
N GLY A 74 0.12 -4.11 -20.29
CA GLY A 74 -0.19 -3.11 -21.31
C GLY A 74 -0.13 -1.69 -20.74
N LEU A 75 -0.72 -1.49 -19.56
CA LEU A 75 -0.65 -0.22 -18.84
C LEU A 75 0.79 0.19 -18.56
N VAL A 76 1.60 -0.67 -17.95
CA VAL A 76 2.99 -0.33 -17.57
C VAL A 76 3.85 -0.02 -18.80
N THR A 77 3.62 -0.70 -19.92
CA THR A 77 4.28 -0.39 -21.20
C THR A 77 3.94 1.02 -21.69
N LEU A 78 2.69 1.45 -21.54
CA LEU A 78 2.26 2.82 -21.84
C LEU A 78 2.84 3.85 -20.85
N LEU A 79 3.04 3.46 -19.59
CA LEU A 79 3.49 4.36 -18.51
C LEU A 79 5.01 4.63 -18.50
N GLY A 80 5.82 3.77 -19.10
CA GLY A 80 7.29 3.88 -18.97
C GLY A 80 8.08 3.22 -20.09
N GLY A 81 7.43 2.89 -21.21
CA GLY A 81 8.05 2.22 -22.35
C GLY A 81 9.12 3.04 -23.07
N THR A 82 9.38 2.72 -24.33
CA THR A 82 10.39 3.39 -25.18
C THR A 82 10.16 4.90 -25.37
N SER A 83 8.99 5.41 -24.98
CA SER A 83 8.56 6.82 -25.13
C SER A 83 9.50 7.84 -24.50
N PHE A 84 10.30 7.44 -23.50
CA PHE A 84 11.18 8.33 -22.75
C PHE A 84 12.68 8.08 -22.98
N ARG A 85 13.04 7.42 -24.07
CA ARG A 85 14.44 7.06 -24.37
C ARG A 85 15.26 8.16 -25.06
N ASP A 86 14.71 9.37 -25.30
CA ASP A 86 15.50 10.48 -25.82
C ASP A 86 16.70 10.75 -24.89
N PRO A 87 17.96 10.77 -25.39
CA PRO A 87 19.14 11.00 -24.57
C PRO A 87 19.13 12.30 -23.77
N ALA A 88 18.36 13.31 -24.20
CA ALA A 88 18.16 14.57 -23.50
C ALA A 88 17.33 14.41 -22.22
N ILE A 89 16.55 13.33 -22.09
CA ILE A 89 15.79 13.00 -20.89
C ILE A 89 16.71 12.27 -19.91
N ARG A 90 17.05 12.95 -18.81
CA ARG A 90 17.91 12.43 -17.74
C ARG A 90 17.14 11.52 -16.79
N SER A 91 15.93 11.94 -16.42
CA SER A 91 15.01 11.16 -15.61
C SER A 91 13.56 11.50 -15.93
N VAL A 92 12.67 10.56 -15.65
CA VAL A 92 11.21 10.69 -15.76
C VAL A 92 10.57 10.18 -14.48
N THR A 93 9.63 10.94 -13.96
CA THR A 93 8.77 10.52 -12.84
C THR A 93 7.33 10.52 -13.32
N LEU A 94 6.62 9.40 -13.17
CA LEU A 94 5.16 9.40 -13.24
C LEU A 94 4.63 9.99 -11.93
N SER A 95 4.11 11.21 -12.00
CA SER A 95 3.70 12.00 -10.84
C SER A 95 2.24 11.76 -10.47
N ALA A 96 1.37 11.54 -11.47
CA ALA A 96 -0.02 11.19 -11.24
C ALA A 96 -0.52 10.15 -12.26
N PHE A 97 -1.47 9.32 -11.79
CA PHE A 97 -2.16 8.30 -12.57
C PHE A 97 -3.63 8.33 -12.19
N GLY A 98 -4.55 8.42 -13.15
CA GLY A 98 -5.98 8.35 -12.85
C GLY A 98 -6.86 8.21 -14.09
N PHE A 99 -8.11 7.78 -13.89
CA PHE A 99 -9.10 7.64 -14.96
C PHE A 99 -10.12 8.80 -14.91
N LEU A 100 -10.47 9.34 -16.07
CA LEU A 100 -11.63 10.22 -16.22
C LEU A 100 -12.87 9.34 -16.39
N GLY A 101 -13.48 8.94 -15.28
CA GLY A 101 -14.69 8.10 -15.25
C GLY A 101 -14.49 6.73 -14.57
N THR A 102 -15.54 5.92 -14.57
CA THR A 102 -15.53 4.53 -14.06
C THR A 102 -15.30 3.54 -15.20
N ASP A 103 -14.35 2.62 -15.05
CA ASP A 103 -14.05 1.59 -16.06
C ASP A 103 -14.36 0.18 -15.53
N PRO A 104 -15.13 -0.65 -16.26
CA PRO A 104 -15.24 -2.08 -15.97
C PRO A 104 -13.90 -2.85 -16.06
N LEU A 105 -12.90 -2.36 -16.81
CA LEU A 105 -11.60 -3.04 -17.00
C LEU A 105 -10.65 -2.88 -15.80
N PHE A 106 -10.85 -1.85 -14.97
CA PHE A 106 -10.14 -1.66 -13.72
C PHE A 106 -11.12 -1.81 -12.56
N PRO A 107 -11.37 -3.06 -12.13
CA PRO A 107 -12.49 -3.35 -11.25
C PRO A 107 -12.27 -2.85 -9.82
N GLY A 108 -11.07 -2.36 -9.50
CA GLY A 108 -10.70 -1.91 -8.18
C GLY A 108 -10.62 -3.06 -7.17
N PRO A 109 -10.45 -2.72 -5.87
CA PRO A 109 -10.28 -3.71 -4.82
C PRO A 109 -11.51 -4.61 -4.68
N VAL A 110 -11.29 -5.82 -4.17
CA VAL A 110 -12.36 -6.81 -3.97
C VAL A 110 -13.27 -6.40 -2.81
N ARG A 111 -12.65 -6.05 -1.68
CA ARG A 111 -13.29 -5.61 -0.44
C ARG A 111 -12.84 -4.21 -0.02
N GLY A 112 -11.60 -3.82 -0.35
CA GLY A 112 -11.05 -2.52 0.02
C GLY A 112 -11.11 -2.29 1.53
N ALA A 113 -11.60 -1.12 1.96
CA ALA A 113 -11.84 -0.80 3.38
C ALA A 113 -12.80 -1.78 4.08
N GLY A 114 -13.66 -2.50 3.33
CA GLY A 114 -14.60 -3.49 3.86
C GLY A 114 -13.96 -4.74 4.45
N ILE A 115 -12.63 -4.92 4.35
CA ILE A 115 -11.93 -6.04 5.00
C ILE A 115 -12.07 -6.04 6.54
N LEU A 116 -12.42 -4.89 7.13
CA LEU A 116 -12.63 -4.68 8.57
C LEU A 116 -14.06 -4.21 8.89
N ASP A 117 -15.04 -4.48 8.02
CA ASP A 117 -16.46 -4.17 8.28
C ASP A 117 -16.91 -4.77 9.62
N GLY A 118 -17.56 -3.96 10.45
CA GLY A 118 -17.99 -4.35 11.81
C GLY A 118 -17.00 -4.05 12.93
N SER A 119 -15.83 -3.46 12.62
CA SER A 119 -14.90 -2.97 13.65
C SER A 119 -15.53 -1.81 14.44
N ALA A 120 -15.76 -2.03 15.74
CA ALA A 120 -16.30 -1.02 16.66
C ALA A 120 -15.30 0.08 17.06
N GLY A 121 -14.07 0.05 16.54
CA GLY A 121 -13.00 0.99 16.92
C GLY A 121 -12.80 2.11 15.89
N PRO A 122 -12.56 3.36 16.31
CA PRO A 122 -12.19 4.41 15.38
C PRO A 122 -10.86 4.04 14.72
N ALA A 123 -10.81 4.14 13.38
CA ALA A 123 -9.53 4.16 12.67
C ALA A 123 -8.64 5.28 13.25
N PRO A 124 -7.30 5.24 13.15
CA PRO A 124 -6.53 4.27 12.39
C PRO A 124 -6.45 2.90 13.08
N TRP A 125 -6.55 1.83 12.30
CA TRP A 125 -6.42 0.46 12.80
C TRP A 125 -4.96 0.03 12.82
N LEU A 126 -4.63 -0.99 13.61
CA LEU A 126 -3.28 -1.48 13.74
C LEU A 126 -3.06 -2.70 12.85
N SER A 127 -1.98 -2.66 12.07
CA SER A 127 -1.48 -3.78 11.28
C SER A 127 -0.09 -4.20 11.72
N VAL A 128 0.13 -5.49 11.95
CA VAL A 128 1.41 -6.02 12.45
C VAL A 128 1.90 -7.19 11.59
N PRO A 129 3.07 -7.05 10.94
CA PRO A 129 3.77 -8.15 10.31
C PRO A 129 4.41 -9.11 11.30
N VAL A 130 4.05 -10.39 11.26
CA VAL A 130 4.70 -11.42 12.08
C VAL A 130 6.01 -11.83 11.41
N PRO A 131 7.18 -11.64 12.07
CA PRO A 131 8.47 -11.91 11.47
C PRO A 131 8.70 -13.40 11.23
N LYS A 132 9.53 -13.71 10.22
CA LYS A 132 9.89 -15.09 9.85
C LYS A 132 10.49 -15.91 11.02
N THR A 133 11.11 -15.23 11.98
CA THR A 133 11.67 -15.85 13.18
C THR A 133 10.57 -16.41 14.08
N ALA A 134 9.49 -15.64 14.30
CA ALA A 134 8.31 -16.09 15.06
C ALA A 134 7.61 -17.26 14.36
N ALA A 135 7.60 -17.26 13.02
CA ALA A 135 6.93 -18.29 12.24
C ALA A 135 7.39 -19.72 12.51
N ARG A 136 8.64 -19.92 12.96
CA ARG A 136 9.22 -21.24 13.18
C ARG A 136 8.96 -21.82 14.57
N GLN A 137 8.64 -20.98 15.54
CA GLN A 137 8.70 -21.38 16.96
C GLN A 137 7.45 -21.00 17.76
N SER A 138 6.73 -19.96 17.36
CA SER A 138 5.67 -19.38 18.21
C SER A 138 4.60 -18.63 17.43
N TRP A 139 4.42 -18.90 16.13
CA TRP A 139 3.49 -18.14 15.28
C TRP A 139 2.09 -18.05 15.90
N ASP A 140 1.53 -19.19 16.31
CA ASP A 140 0.16 -19.28 16.84
C ASP A 140 0.01 -18.52 18.17
N GLU A 141 1.02 -18.57 19.05
CA GLU A 141 0.98 -17.82 20.30
C GLU A 141 1.11 -16.31 20.04
N VAL A 142 2.01 -15.92 19.14
CA VAL A 142 2.24 -14.53 18.77
C VAL A 142 0.99 -13.94 18.12
N SER A 143 0.38 -14.63 17.16
CA SER A 143 -0.82 -14.14 16.47
C SER A 143 -2.01 -14.01 17.40
N ARG A 144 -2.28 -15.01 18.27
CA ARG A 144 -3.30 -14.90 19.33
C ARG A 144 -3.04 -13.70 20.24
N THR A 145 -1.78 -13.50 20.62
CA THR A 145 -1.36 -12.37 21.47
C THR A 145 -1.64 -11.02 20.80
N LEU A 146 -1.36 -10.90 19.50
CA LEU A 146 -1.64 -9.69 18.72
C LEU A 146 -3.15 -9.41 18.63
N VAL A 147 -3.97 -10.42 18.33
CA VAL A 147 -5.44 -10.27 18.27
C VAL A 147 -6.00 -9.85 19.62
N GLN A 148 -5.58 -10.52 20.71
CA GLN A 148 -5.99 -10.17 22.08
C GLN A 148 -5.57 -8.75 22.47
N ALA A 149 -4.41 -8.29 22.01
CA ALA A 149 -3.94 -6.93 22.23
C ALA A 149 -4.68 -5.89 21.36
N GLY A 150 -5.49 -6.34 20.39
CA GLY A 150 -6.33 -5.50 19.54
C GLY A 150 -5.68 -5.09 18.23
N VAL A 151 -4.85 -5.94 17.62
CA VAL A 151 -4.40 -5.80 16.23
C VAL A 151 -5.50 -6.28 15.28
N GLN A 152 -5.79 -5.50 14.24
CA GLN A 152 -6.85 -5.80 13.26
C GLN A 152 -6.32 -6.47 11.99
N VAL A 153 -5.07 -6.22 11.61
CA VAL A 153 -4.51 -6.80 10.38
C VAL A 153 -3.17 -7.46 10.66
N ILE A 154 -3.09 -8.77 10.46
CA ILE A 154 -1.86 -9.54 10.62
C ILE A 154 -1.32 -9.89 9.24
N THR A 155 -0.04 -9.63 9.01
CA THR A 155 0.65 -10.07 7.79
C THR A 155 1.70 -11.11 8.12
N ASP A 156 1.62 -12.28 7.50
CA ASP A 156 2.61 -13.32 7.66
C ASP A 156 3.84 -13.03 6.78
N LEU A 157 5.02 -12.88 7.38
CA LEU A 157 6.26 -12.66 6.61
C LEU A 157 6.95 -13.94 6.13
N SER A 158 6.42 -15.12 6.50
CA SER A 158 6.95 -16.42 6.09
C SER A 158 6.99 -16.56 4.57
N LEU A 159 7.89 -17.41 4.09
CA LEU A 159 7.96 -17.76 2.68
C LEU A 159 7.50 -19.20 2.51
N ASN A 160 6.72 -19.46 1.47
CA ASN A 160 6.33 -20.81 1.07
C ASN A 160 5.61 -21.61 2.16
N VAL A 161 4.66 -20.97 2.86
CA VAL A 161 3.79 -21.61 3.85
C VAL A 161 3.06 -22.79 3.20
N ASN A 162 3.10 -23.95 3.86
CA ASN A 162 2.43 -25.18 3.40
C ASN A 162 0.97 -25.25 3.88
N ASP A 163 0.19 -26.20 3.36
CA ASP A 163 -1.26 -26.29 3.62
C ASP A 163 -1.61 -26.52 5.10
N HIS A 164 -0.77 -27.27 5.83
CA HIS A 164 -0.96 -27.48 7.26
C HIS A 164 -0.75 -26.16 8.01
N GLU A 165 0.36 -25.46 7.74
CA GLU A 165 0.65 -24.16 8.33
C GLU A 165 -0.42 -23.12 7.97
N LEU A 166 -0.93 -23.09 6.74
CA LEU A 166 -2.02 -22.17 6.36
C LEU A 166 -3.25 -22.38 7.25
N THR A 167 -3.60 -23.64 7.47
CA THR A 167 -4.79 -24.03 8.25
C THR A 167 -4.61 -23.70 9.73
N THR A 168 -3.50 -24.11 10.35
CA THR A 168 -3.25 -23.87 11.78
C THR A 168 -3.13 -22.39 12.10
N ARG A 169 -2.44 -21.63 11.25
CA ARG A 169 -2.25 -20.19 11.42
C ARG A 169 -3.57 -19.41 11.29
N ALA A 170 -4.40 -19.74 10.30
CA ALA A 170 -5.71 -19.11 10.18
C ALA A 170 -6.62 -19.46 11.37
N ALA A 171 -6.60 -20.71 11.83
CA ALA A 171 -7.36 -21.15 12.99
C ALA A 171 -6.95 -20.39 14.26
N ALA A 172 -5.64 -20.22 14.52
CA ALA A 172 -5.16 -19.49 15.69
C ALA A 172 -5.63 -18.02 15.72
N VAL A 173 -5.72 -17.35 14.56
CA VAL A 173 -6.28 -16.00 14.47
C VAL A 173 -7.80 -16.01 14.63
N ALA A 174 -8.48 -16.98 14.02
CA ALA A 174 -9.92 -17.12 14.08
C ALA A 174 -10.44 -17.45 15.49
N GLU A 175 -9.69 -18.20 16.30
CA GLU A 175 -10.05 -18.52 17.70
C GLU A 175 -10.25 -17.26 18.55
N GLU A 176 -9.49 -16.20 18.28
CA GLU A 176 -9.50 -14.96 19.08
C GLU A 176 -10.35 -13.84 18.44
N ALA A 177 -10.62 -13.95 17.15
CA ALA A 177 -11.40 -12.98 16.40
C ALA A 177 -12.91 -13.15 16.67
N THR A 178 -13.62 -12.03 16.78
CA THR A 178 -15.06 -12.00 17.08
C THR A 178 -15.77 -11.10 16.09
N ALA A 179 -17.08 -11.27 15.88
CA ALA A 179 -17.85 -10.41 14.97
C ALA A 179 -17.73 -8.91 15.28
N GLY A 180 -17.60 -8.53 16.56
CA GLY A 180 -17.37 -7.12 16.98
C GLY A 180 -15.90 -6.66 16.93
N ARG A 181 -14.98 -7.55 16.58
CA ARG A 181 -13.52 -7.29 16.44
C ARG A 181 -13.00 -8.09 15.24
N PRO A 182 -13.36 -7.67 14.01
CA PRO A 182 -12.92 -8.36 12.81
C PRO A 182 -11.40 -8.27 12.69
N VAL A 183 -10.80 -9.35 12.19
CA VAL A 183 -9.37 -9.45 11.93
C VAL A 183 -9.16 -9.88 10.47
N ALA A 184 -8.16 -9.30 9.80
CA ALA A 184 -7.70 -9.76 8.51
C ALA A 184 -6.30 -10.40 8.63
N LEU A 185 -6.12 -11.57 8.03
CA LEU A 185 -4.85 -12.29 7.95
C LEU A 185 -4.40 -12.39 6.50
N PHE A 186 -3.17 -11.94 6.21
CA PHE A 186 -2.61 -11.98 4.86
C PHE A 186 -1.34 -12.84 4.79
N PHE A 187 -1.36 -13.88 3.96
CA PHE A 187 -0.21 -14.77 3.72
C PHE A 187 0.69 -14.24 2.60
N ASN A 188 2.01 -14.39 2.73
CA ASN A 188 2.93 -13.88 1.73
C ASN A 188 2.94 -14.70 0.44
N ALA A 189 2.50 -14.08 -0.65
CA ALA A 189 2.51 -14.62 -2.00
C ALA A 189 3.69 -14.14 -2.84
N THR A 190 4.59 -13.31 -2.31
CA THR A 190 5.77 -12.82 -3.06
C THR A 190 6.83 -13.93 -3.19
N SER A 191 6.67 -14.77 -4.20
CA SER A 191 7.63 -15.82 -4.55
C SER A 191 7.56 -16.15 -6.05
N ARG A 192 7.10 -17.35 -6.41
CA ARG A 192 6.85 -17.79 -7.79
C ARG A 192 5.35 -17.80 -8.06
N LEU A 193 4.97 -17.63 -9.33
CA LEU A 193 3.57 -17.53 -9.73
C LEU A 193 2.76 -18.78 -9.37
N ASP A 194 3.31 -19.98 -9.59
CA ASP A 194 2.70 -21.27 -9.25
C ASP A 194 2.34 -21.37 -7.76
N TYR A 195 3.24 -20.90 -6.89
CA TYR A 195 2.97 -20.82 -5.46
C TYR A 195 1.83 -19.85 -5.15
N ALA A 196 1.88 -18.64 -5.72
CA ALA A 196 0.88 -17.61 -5.46
C ALA A 196 -0.52 -18.05 -5.91
N VAL A 197 -0.62 -18.71 -7.07
CA VAL A 197 -1.89 -19.26 -7.59
C VAL A 197 -2.44 -20.34 -6.68
N ARG A 198 -1.61 -21.32 -6.29
CA ARG A 198 -2.02 -22.37 -5.33
C ARG A 198 -2.51 -21.76 -4.02
N LEU A 199 -1.84 -20.72 -3.53
CA LEU A 199 -2.20 -20.04 -2.30
C LEU A 199 -3.57 -19.36 -2.39
N VAL A 200 -3.84 -18.57 -3.44
CA VAL A 200 -5.15 -17.91 -3.60
C VAL A 200 -6.29 -18.91 -3.82
N GLU A 201 -6.04 -19.96 -4.60
CA GLU A 201 -7.00 -21.04 -4.82
C GLU A 201 -7.36 -21.72 -3.51
N ARG A 202 -6.35 -22.08 -2.71
CA ARG A 202 -6.56 -22.71 -1.39
C ARG A 202 -7.30 -21.79 -0.42
N ILE A 203 -6.97 -20.50 -0.42
CA ILE A 203 -7.66 -19.50 0.41
C ILE A 203 -9.13 -19.42 0.02
N ALA A 204 -9.43 -19.26 -1.27
CA ALA A 204 -10.79 -19.07 -1.77
C ALA A 204 -11.67 -20.30 -1.57
N THR A 205 -11.15 -21.49 -1.87
CA THR A 205 -11.96 -22.73 -1.94
C THR A 205 -12.05 -23.48 -0.62
N THR A 206 -11.03 -23.38 0.24
CA THR A 206 -10.92 -24.21 1.43
C THR A 206 -10.80 -23.41 2.72
N LEU A 207 -9.85 -22.48 2.79
CA LEU A 207 -9.49 -21.85 4.05
C LEU A 207 -10.52 -20.81 4.51
N GLN A 208 -10.91 -19.87 3.64
CA GLN A 208 -11.86 -18.81 3.99
C GLN A 208 -13.23 -19.34 4.47
N PRO A 209 -13.81 -20.40 3.86
CA PRO A 209 -15.02 -21.04 4.39
C PRO A 209 -14.87 -21.66 5.79
N GLN A 210 -13.67 -22.13 6.16
CA GLN A 210 -13.41 -22.75 7.46
C GLN A 210 -13.25 -21.72 8.59
N VAL A 211 -12.85 -20.49 8.26
CA VAL A 211 -12.65 -19.40 9.23
C VAL A 211 -13.48 -18.16 8.86
N PRO A 212 -14.83 -18.26 8.84
CA PRO A 212 -15.71 -17.20 8.31
C PRO A 212 -15.71 -15.91 9.15
N ASN A 213 -15.20 -15.95 10.38
CA ASN A 213 -15.14 -14.80 11.29
C ASN A 213 -13.89 -13.91 11.08
N ILE A 214 -12.98 -14.28 10.18
CA ILE A 214 -11.85 -13.46 9.77
C ILE A 214 -11.81 -13.30 8.25
N THR A 215 -11.16 -12.24 7.77
CA THR A 215 -10.84 -12.09 6.35
C THR A 215 -9.48 -12.70 6.09
N VAL A 216 -9.37 -13.64 5.15
CA VAL A 216 -8.08 -14.21 4.74
C VAL A 216 -7.72 -13.74 3.34
N GLY A 217 -6.48 -13.28 3.18
CA GLY A 217 -5.98 -12.72 1.93
C GLY A 217 -4.53 -13.09 1.65
N ILE A 218 -4.00 -12.52 0.58
CA ILE A 218 -2.57 -12.59 0.27
C ILE A 218 -1.91 -11.22 0.41
N ARG A 219 -0.66 -11.20 0.82
CA ARG A 219 0.21 -10.03 0.65
C ARG A 219 1.22 -10.29 -0.44
N MET A 220 1.41 -9.33 -1.33
CA MET A 220 2.37 -9.45 -2.42
C MET A 220 3.07 -8.14 -2.71
N CYS A 221 4.28 -8.21 -3.27
CA CYS A 221 4.96 -7.07 -3.86
C CYS A 221 4.68 -7.03 -5.37
N PRO A 222 3.83 -6.13 -5.87
CA PRO A 222 3.49 -6.06 -7.29
C PRO A 222 4.70 -5.69 -8.16
N LEU A 223 5.65 -4.94 -7.60
CA LEU A 223 6.90 -4.61 -8.28
C LEU A 223 7.80 -5.82 -8.50
N ALA A 224 7.83 -6.75 -7.54
CA ALA A 224 8.65 -7.96 -7.65
C ALA A 224 7.96 -9.06 -8.49
N MET A 225 6.64 -9.17 -8.38
CA MET A 225 5.86 -10.22 -9.04
C MET A 225 5.36 -9.82 -10.44
N GLY A 226 5.27 -8.53 -10.71
CA GLY A 226 4.61 -7.97 -11.89
C GLY A 226 3.16 -7.57 -11.62
N PHE A 227 2.75 -6.43 -12.17
CA PHE A 227 1.40 -5.90 -11.99
C PHE A 227 0.30 -6.77 -12.62
N SER A 228 0.59 -7.46 -13.73
CA SER A 228 -0.35 -8.44 -14.32
C SER A 228 -0.59 -9.65 -13.42
N VAL A 229 0.39 -10.01 -12.58
CA VAL A 229 0.18 -11.08 -11.60
C VAL A 229 -0.79 -10.61 -10.51
N LEU A 230 -0.69 -9.37 -10.06
CA LEU A 230 -1.66 -8.81 -9.10
C LEU A 230 -3.08 -8.82 -9.69
N GLU A 231 -3.25 -8.33 -10.91
CA GLU A 231 -4.54 -8.31 -11.61
C GLU A 231 -5.11 -9.72 -11.78
N TYR A 232 -4.26 -10.68 -12.20
CA TYR A 232 -4.66 -12.08 -12.33
C TYR A 232 -5.09 -12.69 -10.99
N LEU A 233 -4.29 -12.53 -9.93
CA LEU A 233 -4.61 -13.07 -8.61
C LEU A 233 -5.88 -12.44 -8.02
N ARG A 234 -6.17 -11.18 -8.34
CA ARG A 234 -7.40 -10.49 -7.91
C ARG A 234 -8.66 -11.17 -8.43
N THR A 235 -8.60 -11.86 -9.58
CA THR A 235 -9.77 -12.59 -10.14
C THR A 235 -10.28 -13.73 -9.27
N TRP A 236 -9.45 -14.22 -8.33
CA TRP A 236 -9.84 -15.25 -7.35
C TRP A 236 -10.72 -14.72 -6.22
N ASN A 237 -11.05 -13.42 -6.22
CA ASN A 237 -11.89 -12.77 -5.21
C ASN A 237 -11.29 -12.88 -3.79
N VAL A 238 -9.97 -12.98 -3.69
CA VAL A 238 -9.19 -13.00 -2.45
C VAL A 238 -8.59 -11.61 -2.22
N PRO A 239 -8.74 -11.00 -1.03
CA PRO A 239 -8.18 -9.68 -0.75
C PRO A 239 -6.66 -9.64 -0.86
N ILE A 240 -6.13 -8.57 -1.44
CA ILE A 240 -4.70 -8.37 -1.69
C ILE A 240 -4.16 -7.19 -0.87
N PHE A 241 -3.20 -7.47 0.01
CA PHE A 241 -2.33 -6.46 0.60
C PHE A 241 -1.11 -6.27 -0.33
N ALA A 242 -1.17 -5.24 -1.16
CA ALA A 242 -0.07 -4.80 -2.01
C ALA A 242 0.94 -4.00 -1.18
N TYR A 243 2.15 -4.53 -1.05
CA TYR A 243 3.25 -3.83 -0.39
C TYR A 243 4.36 -3.48 -1.38
N THR A 244 5.17 -2.49 -1.02
CA THR A 244 6.39 -2.18 -1.72
C THR A 244 7.58 -2.56 -0.85
N LEU A 245 8.58 -3.22 -1.43
CA LEU A 245 9.90 -3.29 -0.82
C LEU A 245 10.51 -1.91 -1.03
N THR A 246 10.67 -1.16 0.05
CA THR A 246 11.38 0.11 0.07
C THR A 246 12.64 -0.01 -0.79
N SER A 247 12.81 0.92 -1.75
CA SER A 247 13.87 0.99 -2.77
C SER A 247 13.73 0.09 -4.00
N TYR A 248 12.74 0.35 -4.86
CA TYR A 248 12.91 0.08 -6.29
C TYR A 248 12.54 1.28 -7.14
N PRO A 249 13.53 2.15 -7.39
CA PRO A 249 13.70 2.72 -8.70
C PRO A 249 15.01 2.17 -9.29
N SER A 250 14.91 1.14 -10.12
CA SER A 250 16.05 0.77 -10.97
C SER A 250 15.91 1.50 -12.30
N GLY A 251 16.73 2.52 -12.54
CA GLY A 251 16.86 3.19 -13.85
C GLY A 251 16.50 4.69 -13.86
N ARG A 252 16.20 5.21 -15.06
CA ARG A 252 15.84 6.62 -15.32
C ARG A 252 14.36 6.94 -15.07
N THR A 253 13.53 5.94 -14.79
CA THR A 253 12.07 6.06 -14.63
C THR A 253 11.65 5.75 -13.20
N PHE A 254 10.91 6.68 -12.60
CA PHE A 254 10.41 6.65 -11.23
C PHE A 254 8.88 6.83 -11.23
N TRP A 255 8.23 6.50 -10.13
CA TRP A 255 6.84 6.84 -9.86
C TRP A 255 6.75 7.52 -8.50
N SER A 256 5.87 8.51 -8.39
CA SER A 256 5.46 9.06 -7.11
C SER A 256 4.70 8.00 -6.31
N GLN A 257 4.64 8.15 -4.98
CA GLN A 257 3.82 7.28 -4.14
C GLN A 257 2.33 7.40 -4.49
N ALA A 258 1.86 8.59 -4.88
CA ALA A 258 0.48 8.81 -5.31
C ALA A 258 0.14 8.07 -6.60
N ALA A 259 1.03 8.13 -7.60
CA ALA A 259 0.86 7.39 -8.85
C ALA A 259 0.88 5.88 -8.59
N TYR A 260 1.83 5.39 -7.77
CA TYR A 260 1.86 3.99 -7.36
C TYR A 260 0.57 3.56 -6.67
N ALA A 261 0.11 4.33 -5.68
CA ALA A 261 -1.10 4.05 -4.92
C ALA A 261 -2.33 3.96 -5.84
N SER A 262 -2.49 4.93 -6.75
CA SER A 262 -3.58 4.95 -7.72
C SER A 262 -3.56 3.76 -8.68
N MET A 263 -2.38 3.38 -9.20
CA MET A 263 -2.24 2.20 -10.06
C MET A 263 -2.64 0.92 -9.32
N ILE A 264 -2.13 0.72 -8.11
CA ILE A 264 -2.46 -0.46 -7.31
C ILE A 264 -3.95 -0.50 -6.96
N HIS A 265 -4.55 0.63 -6.61
CA HIS A 265 -5.98 0.75 -6.36
C HIS A 265 -6.79 0.28 -7.58
N ALA A 266 -6.48 0.81 -8.76
CA ALA A 266 -7.17 0.48 -10.00
C ALA A 266 -7.09 -1.02 -10.34
N MET A 267 -5.90 -1.62 -10.16
CA MET A 267 -5.67 -3.05 -10.41
C MET A 267 -6.28 -3.95 -9.33
N GLY A 268 -6.67 -3.39 -8.20
CA GLY A 268 -7.46 -4.06 -7.18
C GLY A 268 -6.72 -4.46 -5.90
N GLY A 269 -5.71 -3.69 -5.49
CA GLY A 269 -5.13 -3.82 -4.15
C GLY A 269 -6.10 -3.36 -3.06
N ASP A 270 -6.53 -4.27 -2.19
CA ASP A 270 -7.42 -3.97 -1.07
C ASP A 270 -6.74 -3.13 0.02
N VAL A 271 -5.50 -3.49 0.34
CA VAL A 271 -4.64 -2.71 1.22
C VAL A 271 -3.41 -2.28 0.41
N VAL A 272 -3.09 -1.00 0.45
CA VAL A 272 -1.96 -0.44 -0.30
C VAL A 272 -0.99 0.17 0.67
N ASN A 273 0.22 -0.40 0.72
CA ASN A 273 1.31 0.20 1.47
C ASN A 273 1.70 1.54 0.84
N ILE A 274 1.56 2.60 1.61
CA ILE A 274 2.11 3.91 1.30
C ILE A 274 3.42 4.01 2.11
N GLY A 275 4.53 3.76 1.42
CA GLY A 275 5.84 3.50 2.04
C GLY A 275 6.42 4.71 2.80
N LEU A 276 7.16 4.42 3.89
CA LEU A 276 8.08 5.28 4.67
C LEU A 276 7.83 6.80 4.60
N LEU A 277 6.61 7.23 4.90
CA LEU A 277 6.37 8.63 5.18
C LEU A 277 6.68 8.82 6.66
N SER A 278 7.72 9.59 6.92
CA SER A 278 8.04 10.06 8.26
C SER A 278 7.06 11.18 8.64
N VAL A 279 7.02 11.56 9.90
CA VAL A 279 6.32 12.77 10.37
C VAL A 279 6.56 14.01 9.46
N PRO A 280 7.78 14.24 8.93
CA PRO A 280 8.02 15.22 7.87
C PRO A 280 7.08 15.16 6.67
N ALA A 281 6.75 13.97 6.16
CA ALA A 281 5.86 13.82 5.01
C ALA A 281 4.39 14.08 5.34
N LEU A 282 3.99 13.92 6.61
CA LEU A 282 2.71 14.41 7.10
C LEU A 282 2.70 15.95 7.07
N HIS A 283 3.76 16.59 7.55
CA HIS A 283 3.87 18.05 7.60
C HIS A 283 4.00 18.71 6.21
N SER A 284 4.62 18.03 5.24
CA SER A 284 4.75 18.54 3.86
C SER A 284 3.51 18.34 2.99
N GLY A 285 2.48 17.64 3.48
CA GLY A 285 1.26 17.33 2.72
C GLY A 285 1.37 16.13 1.76
N THR A 286 2.58 15.64 1.49
CA THR A 286 2.86 14.53 0.57
C THR A 286 2.14 13.23 0.95
N LEU A 287 1.91 13.01 2.24
CA LEU A 287 1.09 11.89 2.71
C LEU A 287 -0.35 11.94 2.19
N TYR A 288 -0.99 13.11 2.28
CA TYR A 288 -2.37 13.28 1.83
C TYR A 288 -2.46 13.10 0.31
N GLU A 289 -1.49 13.59 -0.44
CA GLU A 289 -1.41 13.38 -1.89
C GLU A 289 -1.32 11.90 -2.25
N ALA A 290 -0.53 11.12 -1.50
CA ALA A 290 -0.41 9.68 -1.72
C ALA A 290 -1.66 8.88 -1.31
N MET A 291 -2.38 9.35 -0.29
CA MET A 291 -3.60 8.71 0.18
C MET A 291 -4.83 9.03 -0.69
N LEU A 292 -4.93 10.26 -1.20
CA LEU A 292 -6.11 10.78 -1.88
C LEU A 292 -6.67 9.84 -2.97
N PRO A 293 -5.86 9.19 -3.82
CA PRO A 293 -6.36 8.26 -4.84
C PRO A 293 -7.06 7.03 -4.25
N LEU A 294 -6.68 6.61 -3.05
CA LEU A 294 -7.21 5.39 -2.41
C LEU A 294 -8.57 5.61 -1.74
N LEU A 295 -8.83 6.84 -1.30
CA LEU A 295 -9.94 7.18 -0.40
C LEU A 295 -11.32 7.27 -1.09
N SER A 296 -11.42 6.94 -2.39
CA SER A 296 -12.62 6.91 -3.24
C SER A 296 -13.86 7.60 -2.65
N ARG A 297 -13.88 8.95 -2.69
CA ARG A 297 -14.91 9.79 -2.05
C ARG A 297 -16.36 9.48 -2.47
N ARG A 298 -16.55 8.76 -3.58
CA ARG A 298 -17.86 8.42 -4.15
C ARG A 298 -18.31 6.98 -3.88
N ASN A 299 -17.42 6.09 -3.44
CA ASN A 299 -17.77 4.70 -3.17
C ASN A 299 -16.86 4.07 -2.10
N ALA A 300 -17.12 4.40 -0.83
CA ALA A 300 -16.29 4.01 0.31
C ALA A 300 -16.06 2.49 0.44
N ARG A 301 -17.01 1.65 -0.03
CA ARG A 301 -16.87 0.18 -0.03
C ARG A 301 -15.87 -0.36 -1.06
N ARG A 302 -15.47 0.45 -2.04
CA ARG A 302 -14.44 0.12 -3.04
C ARG A 302 -13.19 0.97 -2.87
N ALA A 303 -13.06 1.73 -1.79
CA ALA A 303 -11.82 2.44 -1.46
C ALA A 303 -10.76 1.43 -1.00
N SER A 304 -9.54 1.54 -1.49
CA SER A 304 -8.44 0.76 -0.93
C SER A 304 -8.04 1.33 0.43
N LEU A 305 -7.62 0.47 1.36
CA LEU A 305 -7.20 0.89 2.69
C LEU A 305 -5.71 1.29 2.67
N PRO A 306 -5.36 2.56 2.95
CA PRO A 306 -3.96 2.98 3.02
C PRO A 306 -3.26 2.33 4.22
N ALA A 307 -2.10 1.72 4.01
CA ALA A 307 -1.24 1.22 5.08
C ALA A 307 -0.01 2.10 5.25
N LEU A 308 0.03 2.86 6.34
CA LEU A 308 1.08 3.80 6.69
C LEU A 308 2.23 3.05 7.39
N THR A 309 3.44 3.17 6.84
CA THR A 309 4.63 2.47 7.34
C THR A 309 5.72 3.44 7.79
N GLY A 310 6.80 2.90 8.36
CA GLY A 310 8.00 3.68 8.72
C GLY A 310 8.27 3.80 10.21
N GLY A 311 8.20 2.66 10.91
CA GLY A 311 8.51 2.64 12.35
C GLY A 311 7.47 3.41 13.13
N VAL A 312 6.20 3.01 13.00
CA VAL A 312 5.09 3.65 13.73
C VAL A 312 5.20 3.30 15.21
N GLU A 313 5.97 4.11 15.92
CA GLU A 313 6.10 4.18 17.37
C GLU A 313 4.94 5.00 17.96
N PRO A 314 4.69 4.96 19.29
CA PRO A 314 3.55 5.66 19.90
C PRO A 314 3.42 7.15 19.53
N ARG A 315 4.51 7.93 19.53
CA ARG A 315 4.47 9.36 19.13
C ARG A 315 4.02 9.55 17.68
N VAL A 316 4.53 8.71 16.77
CA VAL A 316 4.16 8.73 15.35
C VAL A 316 2.70 8.31 15.18
N ALA A 317 2.25 7.28 15.92
CA ALA A 317 0.87 6.81 15.92
C ALA A 317 -0.10 7.91 16.36
N TYR A 318 0.24 8.67 17.40
CA TYR A 318 -0.53 9.83 17.84
C TYR A 318 -0.65 10.88 16.73
N GLN A 319 0.48 11.26 16.12
CA GLN A 319 0.49 12.31 15.10
C GLN A 319 -0.35 11.91 13.88
N TYR A 320 -0.28 10.65 13.46
CA TYR A 320 -1.16 10.14 12.42
C TYR A 320 -2.62 10.17 12.84
N ALA A 321 -2.94 9.71 14.05
CA ALA A 321 -4.32 9.71 14.54
C ALA A 321 -4.91 11.11 14.72
N ALA A 322 -4.10 12.09 15.10
CA ALA A 322 -4.50 13.49 15.25
C ALA A 322 -4.72 14.19 13.91
N ALA A 323 -3.92 13.86 12.88
CA ALA A 323 -3.97 14.54 11.60
C ALA A 323 -4.93 13.87 10.60
N VAL A 324 -4.92 12.54 10.52
CA VAL A 324 -5.59 11.79 9.45
C VAL A 324 -7.00 11.38 9.89
N SER A 325 -8.02 12.04 9.37
CA SER A 325 -9.43 11.72 9.67
C SER A 325 -9.93 10.44 8.97
N ASP A 326 -9.33 10.10 7.82
CA ASP A 326 -9.74 8.96 7.02
C ASP A 326 -9.36 7.59 7.62
N PRO A 327 -10.05 6.50 7.22
CA PRO A 327 -9.66 5.15 7.60
C PRO A 327 -8.28 4.78 7.03
N VAL A 328 -7.33 4.45 7.90
CA VAL A 328 -5.99 3.97 7.54
C VAL A 328 -5.51 2.86 8.47
N LEU A 329 -4.50 2.12 8.02
CA LEU A 329 -3.75 1.17 8.84
C LEU A 329 -2.42 1.77 9.27
N LEU A 330 -2.11 1.71 10.57
CA LEU A 330 -0.76 1.87 11.08
C LEU A 330 -0.05 0.53 10.97
N HIS A 331 0.84 0.39 9.99
CA HIS A 331 1.52 -0.86 9.69
C HIS A 331 2.93 -0.89 10.30
N THR A 332 3.09 -1.67 11.38
CA THR A 332 4.25 -1.57 12.27
C THR A 332 4.73 -2.94 12.75
N MET A 333 6.03 -3.20 12.64
CA MET A 333 6.66 -4.46 13.05
C MET A 333 7.68 -4.22 14.16
N THR A 334 8.75 -3.47 13.85
CA THR A 334 9.89 -3.28 14.77
C THR A 334 9.47 -2.74 16.13
N PRO A 335 8.61 -1.71 16.25
CA PRO A 335 8.15 -1.22 17.56
C PRO A 335 7.40 -2.27 18.41
N VAL A 336 6.75 -3.25 17.78
CA VAL A 336 5.97 -4.30 18.46
C VAL A 336 6.86 -5.46 18.93
N PHE A 337 7.87 -5.84 18.13
CA PHE A 337 8.74 -7.01 18.41
C PHE A 337 10.15 -6.65 18.89
N ARG A 338 10.45 -5.36 19.08
CA ARG A 338 11.72 -4.94 19.68
C ARG A 338 11.87 -5.63 21.05
N GLY A 339 13.06 -6.14 21.34
CA GLY A 339 13.34 -6.88 22.57
C GLY A 339 12.80 -8.33 22.61
N GLY A 340 12.11 -8.83 21.59
CA GLY A 340 11.77 -10.26 21.47
C GLY A 340 10.28 -10.56 21.24
N LEU A 341 9.92 -11.84 21.39
CA LEU A 341 8.59 -12.39 21.09
C LEU A 341 7.74 -12.68 22.36
N GLU A 342 8.16 -12.19 23.51
CA GLU A 342 7.47 -12.45 24.78
C GLU A 342 6.08 -11.83 24.81
N ARG A 343 5.08 -12.62 25.22
CA ARG A 343 3.67 -12.23 25.24
C ARG A 343 3.41 -10.94 26.03
N ARG A 344 4.01 -10.79 27.21
CA ARG A 344 3.85 -9.61 28.07
C ARG A 344 4.38 -8.35 27.39
N SER A 345 5.55 -8.47 26.76
CA SER A 345 6.24 -7.38 26.05
C SER A 345 5.46 -6.93 24.81
N ILE A 346 5.00 -7.87 23.98
CA ILE A 346 4.15 -7.57 22.80
C ILE A 346 2.88 -6.83 23.24
N ARG A 347 2.18 -7.34 24.27
CA ARG A 347 0.95 -6.70 24.78
C ARG A 347 1.19 -5.28 25.27
N LYS A 348 2.26 -5.04 26.05
CA LYS A 348 2.64 -3.72 26.55
C LYS A 348 2.86 -2.74 25.39
N ARG A 349 3.60 -3.16 24.35
CA ARG A 349 3.94 -2.34 23.18
C ARG A 349 2.73 -2.03 22.30
N VAL A 350 1.90 -3.04 21.99
CA VAL A 350 0.66 -2.85 21.23
C VAL A 350 -0.30 -1.92 21.98
N ARG A 351 -0.46 -2.11 23.29
CA ARG A 351 -1.29 -1.24 24.13
C ARG A 351 -0.83 0.22 24.08
N ALA A 352 0.47 0.47 24.19
CA ALA A 352 1.03 1.81 24.11
C ALA A 352 0.73 2.53 22.79
N ILE A 353 0.86 1.82 21.66
CA ILE A 353 0.53 2.36 20.34
C ILE A 353 -0.96 2.71 20.27
N ARG A 354 -1.83 1.81 20.74
CA ARG A 354 -3.29 2.03 20.72
C ARG A 354 -3.73 3.19 21.60
N GLU A 355 -3.12 3.35 22.78
CA GLU A 355 -3.41 4.48 23.67
C GLU A 355 -2.96 5.80 23.06
N ALA A 356 -1.82 5.82 22.36
CA ALA A 356 -1.38 7.00 21.63
C ALA A 356 -2.32 7.34 20.45
N VAL A 357 -2.86 6.34 19.75
CA VAL A 357 -3.90 6.53 18.74
C VAL A 357 -5.15 7.17 19.35
N GLU A 358 -5.65 6.64 20.48
CA GLU A 358 -6.83 7.18 21.14
C GLU A 358 -6.61 8.62 21.61
N ALA A 359 -5.44 8.90 22.16
CA ALA A 359 -5.03 10.24 22.56
C ALA A 359 -5.00 11.22 21.38
N GLY A 360 -4.44 10.80 20.24
CA GLY A 360 -4.40 11.61 19.02
C GLY A 360 -5.80 11.91 18.52
N ARG A 361 -6.69 10.91 18.50
CA ARG A 361 -8.09 11.08 18.09
C ARG A 361 -8.87 12.04 18.99
N ARG A 362 -8.62 12.00 20.28
CA ARG A 362 -9.26 12.87 21.26
C ARG A 362 -8.56 14.22 21.43
N SER A 363 -7.50 14.49 20.67
CA SER A 363 -6.66 15.68 20.82
C SER A 363 -6.19 15.89 22.28
N LEU A 364 -5.88 14.79 22.98
CA LEU A 364 -5.35 14.85 24.33
C LEU A 364 -3.89 15.28 24.30
N ASP A 365 -3.44 15.96 25.36
CA ASP A 365 -2.05 16.31 25.53
C ASP A 365 -1.20 15.03 25.67
N ILE A 366 -0.42 14.76 24.62
CA ILE A 366 0.42 13.58 24.55
C ILE A 366 1.55 13.64 25.57
N ASP A 367 2.09 14.82 25.86
CA ASP A 367 3.21 15.00 26.78
C ASP A 367 2.74 14.84 28.23
N ARG A 368 1.50 15.26 28.53
CA ARG A 368 0.86 14.94 29.81
C ARG A 368 0.61 13.45 29.99
N LEU A 369 0.10 12.76 28.96
CA LEU A 369 -0.08 11.30 28.99
C LEU A 369 1.25 10.55 29.13
N PHE A 370 2.33 11.11 28.57
CA PHE A 370 3.68 10.59 28.75
C PHE A 370 4.21 10.82 30.16
N ALA A 371 4.05 12.03 30.70
CA ALA A 371 4.49 12.38 32.05
C ALA A 371 3.74 11.63 33.16
N GLU A 372 2.42 11.42 33.01
CA GLU A 372 1.59 10.68 33.99
C GLU A 372 1.93 9.18 34.07
N ARG A 373 2.63 8.64 33.07
CA ARG A 373 3.05 7.22 33.03
C ARG A 373 4.48 6.97 33.46
N ASN A 374 5.34 7.99 33.44
CA ASN A 374 6.65 8.00 34.07
C ASN A 374 7.23 9.42 34.04
N SER A 375 7.54 10.00 35.21
CA SER A 375 8.12 11.34 35.35
C SER A 375 9.57 11.47 34.85
N SER A 376 10.19 10.37 34.40
CA SER A 376 11.57 10.28 33.92
C SER A 376 11.70 10.10 32.40
N VAL A 377 10.61 9.83 31.68
CA VAL A 377 10.67 9.33 30.29
C VAL A 377 10.41 10.46 29.29
N ARG A 378 11.43 10.89 28.55
CA ARG A 378 11.29 11.92 27.51
C ARG A 378 10.88 11.32 26.16
N ASN A 379 11.03 10.01 25.97
CA ASN A 379 10.61 9.30 24.76
C ASN A 379 10.14 7.88 25.11
N TRP A 380 9.06 7.34 24.52
CA TRP A 380 8.65 5.94 24.77
C TRP A 380 9.72 4.89 24.37
N GLN A 381 10.79 5.32 23.68
CA GLN A 381 12.01 4.53 23.50
C GLN A 381 12.69 4.17 24.84
N GLU A 382 12.46 4.93 25.92
CA GLU A 382 13.04 4.73 27.26
C GLU A 382 12.11 3.98 28.23
N LEU A 383 10.92 3.53 27.80
CA LEU A 383 10.14 2.55 28.59
C LEU A 383 10.74 1.14 28.58
N GLU A 384 12.00 1.06 28.14
CA GLU A 384 12.85 -0.11 27.93
C GLU A 384 13.95 -0.27 28.99
N GLU A 385 14.10 0.62 29.99
CA GLU A 385 15.16 0.48 31.04
C GLU A 385 14.68 0.32 32.48
N GLU A 386 13.38 0.44 32.78
CA GLU A 386 12.85 0.20 34.13
C GLU A 386 11.88 -0.99 34.15
N GLY A 387 12.40 -2.15 34.57
CA GLY A 387 11.68 -3.23 35.28
C GLY A 387 10.80 -4.17 34.47
#